data_AF-V9IJB1-F1
#
_entry.id   AF-V9IJB1-F1
#
_cell.length_a   1.000
_cell.length_b   1.000
_cell.length_c   1.000
_cell.angle_alpha   90.00
_cell.angle_beta   90.00
_cell.angle_gamma   90.00
#
_symmetry.space_group_name_H-M   'P 1'
#
loop_
_entity.id
_entity.type
_entity.pdbx_description
1 polymer ?
#
loop_
_entity_poly.entity_id
_entity_poly.type
_entity_poly.pdbx_seq_one_letter_code
_entity_poly.pdbx_strand_id
1 'polypeptide(L)'
;MLTHNQPFDIYNIKHSCGPHPHVCLNFDFRKIRGEYTEYSVRAVEITPNNVKQMAELLLEQYSRTGSLFMHNVVLMPLGDDFRYDHAIEWDQQYTNYKILMDYINSRKDEYNAEVVFGTPKDYFHEIRKRVEDFPTLKGDFFVYSDIFSEGRPAYWSGYFTTRPYMKILDRELEANLRSAEILYTIALNVAKQSGKDLCCMKHILEKTGEG
;
A
#
# COMPACT_ATOMS: atom_id res chain seq x y z
N MET A 1 1.95 16.52 9.86
CA MET A 1 1.30 15.30 9.32
C MET A 1 1.93 14.12 10.01
N LEU A 2 1.14 13.14 10.47
CA LEU A 2 1.67 11.89 11.01
C LEU A 2 2.01 10.95 9.85
N THR A 3 3.21 10.39 9.86
CA THR A 3 3.73 9.55 8.78
C THR A 3 4.23 8.23 9.36
N HIS A 4 3.86 7.12 8.72
CA HIS A 4 4.41 5.80 9.00
C HIS A 4 5.39 5.43 7.90
N ASN A 5 6.63 5.10 8.26
CA ASN A 5 7.62 4.55 7.33
C ASN A 5 7.72 3.04 7.57
N GLN A 6 7.48 2.24 6.53
CA GLN A 6 7.58 0.79 6.63
C GLN A 6 9.04 0.39 6.87
N PRO A 7 9.32 -0.60 7.74
CA PRO A 7 10.68 -0.87 8.20
C PRO A 7 11.51 -1.78 7.29
N PHE A 8 10.92 -2.33 6.24
CA PHE A 8 11.52 -3.38 5.41
C PHE A 8 11.59 -2.98 3.93
N ASP A 9 12.37 -3.75 3.15
CA ASP A 9 12.85 -3.35 1.82
C ASP A 9 11.77 -3.13 0.75
N ILE A 10 10.68 -3.90 0.78
CA ILE A 10 9.63 -3.86 -0.25
C ILE A 10 8.26 -4.18 0.35
N TYR A 11 7.20 -3.73 -0.31
CA TYR A 11 5.83 -3.72 0.20
C TYR A 11 5.10 -5.07 0.14
N ASN A 12 5.69 -6.09 -0.50
CA ASN A 12 5.02 -7.37 -0.70
C ASN A 12 4.96 -8.22 0.58
N ILE A 13 4.10 -9.24 0.60
CA ILE A 13 3.85 -10.10 1.77
C ILE A 13 5.16 -10.69 2.34
N LYS A 14 6.10 -11.08 1.47
CA LYS A 14 7.39 -11.65 1.84
C LYS A 14 8.22 -10.66 2.69
N HIS A 15 8.16 -9.37 2.40
CA HIS A 15 8.97 -8.36 3.07
C HIS A 15 8.16 -7.48 4.03
N SER A 16 6.84 -7.65 4.15
CA SER A 16 6.01 -6.85 5.07
C SER A 16 5.67 -7.56 6.39
N CYS A 17 5.61 -8.91 6.41
CA CYS A 17 5.16 -9.68 7.60
C CYS A 17 6.13 -9.56 8.79
N GLY A 18 7.43 -9.50 8.53
CA GLY A 18 8.43 -9.30 9.55
C GLY A 18 9.85 -9.45 9.02
N PRO A 19 10.86 -9.47 9.91
CA PRO A 19 12.26 -9.39 9.51
C PRO A 19 12.80 -10.68 8.88
N HIS A 20 12.04 -11.78 8.83
CA HIS A 20 12.47 -13.05 8.23
C HIS A 20 11.63 -13.36 6.98
N PRO A 21 12.06 -12.92 5.78
CA PRO A 21 11.32 -13.14 4.54
C PRO A 21 10.98 -14.61 4.25
N HIS A 22 11.89 -15.52 4.61
CA HIS A 22 11.70 -16.96 4.45
C HIS A 22 10.54 -17.53 5.27
N VAL A 23 10.25 -16.92 6.43
CA VAL A 23 9.09 -17.25 7.26
C VAL A 23 7.83 -16.64 6.66
N CYS A 24 7.91 -15.38 6.24
CA CYS A 24 6.80 -14.61 5.68
C CYS A 24 6.20 -15.26 4.42
N LEU A 25 7.02 -15.95 3.61
CA LEU A 25 6.58 -16.73 2.45
C LEU A 25 5.56 -17.83 2.77
N ASN A 26 5.50 -18.31 4.01
CA ASN A 26 4.51 -19.32 4.40
C ASN A 26 3.09 -18.73 4.53
N PHE A 27 2.97 -17.40 4.47
CA PHE A 27 1.72 -16.65 4.71
C PHE A 27 1.27 -15.85 3.48
N ASP A 28 1.81 -16.17 2.29
CA ASP A 28 1.19 -15.81 1.02
C ASP A 28 0.56 -17.07 0.41
N PHE A 29 -0.76 -17.19 0.52
CA PHE A 29 -1.50 -18.39 0.16
C PHE A 29 -1.89 -18.48 -1.32
N ARG A 30 -1.47 -17.55 -2.20
CA ARG A 30 -1.84 -17.58 -3.63
C ARG A 30 -1.28 -18.83 -4.31
N LYS A 31 -2.19 -19.64 -4.85
CA LYS A 31 -1.91 -20.79 -5.71
C LYS A 31 -2.85 -20.78 -6.92
N ILE A 32 -2.36 -20.24 -8.04
CA ILE A 32 -3.06 -20.24 -9.32
C ILE A 32 -2.47 -21.32 -10.22
N ARG A 33 -3.34 -22.10 -10.87
CA ARG A 33 -2.90 -23.18 -11.77
C ARG A 33 -2.10 -22.59 -12.94
N GLY A 34 -0.84 -23.01 -13.07
CA GLY A 34 0.06 -22.58 -14.14
C GLY A 34 1.00 -21.45 -13.74
N GLU A 35 0.82 -20.85 -12.56
CA GLU A 35 1.76 -19.90 -11.99
C GLU A 35 2.68 -20.60 -10.98
N TYR A 36 3.97 -20.30 -11.04
CA TYR A 36 4.98 -20.82 -10.12
C TYR A 36 5.80 -19.67 -9.56
N THR A 37 5.65 -19.45 -8.26
CA THR A 37 6.33 -18.40 -7.50
C THR A 37 6.96 -18.98 -6.23
N GLU A 38 7.86 -18.23 -5.60
CA GLU A 38 8.55 -18.66 -4.36
C GLU A 38 7.56 -19.01 -3.23
N TYR A 39 6.46 -18.27 -3.11
CA TYR A 39 5.42 -18.52 -2.12
C TYR A 39 4.50 -19.69 -2.47
N SER A 40 4.19 -19.91 -3.76
CA SER A 40 3.33 -21.03 -4.19
C SER A 40 3.86 -22.40 -3.77
N VAL A 41 5.18 -22.50 -3.59
CA VAL A 41 5.89 -23.72 -3.14
C VAL A 41 5.88 -23.87 -1.62
N ARG A 42 5.97 -22.76 -0.87
CA ARG A 42 6.15 -22.79 0.59
C ARG A 42 4.85 -22.73 1.38
N ALA A 43 3.89 -21.91 0.94
CA ALA A 43 2.66 -21.74 1.68
C ALA A 43 1.87 -23.05 1.70
N VAL A 44 1.52 -23.50 2.90
CA VAL A 44 0.67 -24.67 3.14
C VAL A 44 -0.66 -24.16 3.70
N GLU A 45 -1.75 -24.81 3.31
CA GLU A 45 -3.07 -24.50 3.86
C GLU A 45 -3.08 -24.66 5.38
N ILE A 46 -3.77 -23.75 6.06
CA ILE A 46 -3.93 -23.75 7.50
C ILE A 46 -5.03 -24.73 7.86
N THR A 47 -4.65 -25.72 8.66
CA THR A 47 -5.50 -26.83 9.10
C THR A 47 -5.50 -26.90 10.63
N PRO A 48 -6.46 -27.61 11.24
CA PRO A 48 -6.46 -27.83 12.69
C PRO A 48 -5.16 -28.45 13.22
N ASN A 49 -4.42 -29.18 12.39
CA ASN A 49 -3.18 -29.86 12.79
C ASN A 49 -1.96 -28.92 12.82
N ASN A 50 -1.94 -27.85 12.01
CA ASN A 50 -0.79 -26.94 11.91
C ASN A 50 -1.09 -25.52 12.43
N VAL A 51 -2.35 -25.17 12.68
CA VAL A 51 -2.76 -23.79 13.01
C VAL A 51 -2.02 -23.22 14.21
N LYS A 52 -1.76 -24.01 15.25
CA LYS A 52 -0.99 -23.57 16.42
C LYS A 52 0.41 -23.10 16.02
N GLN A 53 1.15 -23.97 15.36
CA GLN A 53 2.52 -23.70 14.94
C GLN A 53 2.59 -22.50 13.98
N MET A 54 1.65 -22.42 13.03
CA MET A 54 1.61 -21.33 12.06
C MET A 54 1.21 -19.99 12.70
N ALA A 55 0.27 -20.00 13.65
CA ALA A 55 -0.12 -18.80 14.39
C ALA A 55 1.03 -18.25 15.25
N GLU A 56 1.74 -19.13 15.98
CA GLU A 56 2.89 -18.74 16.80
C GLU A 56 4.02 -18.20 15.92
N LEU A 57 4.28 -18.82 14.77
CA LEU A 57 5.29 -18.37 13.82
C LEU A 57 4.95 -17.00 13.20
N LEU A 58 3.67 -16.76 12.89
CA LEU A 58 3.19 -15.47 12.40
C LEU A 58 3.31 -14.37 13.47
N LEU A 59 2.86 -14.67 14.69
CA LEU A 59 2.93 -13.74 15.81
C LEU A 59 4.37 -13.39 16.18
N GLU A 60 5.32 -14.31 16.03
CA GLU A 60 6.73 -14.01 16.21
C GLU A 60 7.20 -12.92 15.24
N GLN A 61 6.83 -13.00 13.96
CA GLN A 61 7.18 -11.99 12.97
C GLN A 61 6.50 -10.65 13.27
N TYR A 62 5.20 -10.66 13.58
CA TYR A 62 4.47 -9.45 13.94
C TYR A 62 5.02 -8.78 15.20
N SER A 63 5.36 -9.55 16.23
CA SER A 63 5.95 -9.04 17.47
C SER A 63 7.30 -8.35 17.23
N ARG A 64 8.15 -8.97 16.38
CA ARG A 64 9.43 -8.37 15.97
C ARG A 64 9.24 -7.09 15.16
N THR A 65 8.21 -7.00 14.32
CA THR A 65 7.87 -5.75 13.61
C THR A 65 7.34 -4.70 14.59
N GLY A 66 6.47 -5.08 15.52
CA GLY A 66 5.88 -4.20 16.52
C GLY A 66 6.93 -3.58 17.45
N SER A 67 8.01 -4.29 17.75
CA SER A 67 9.09 -3.79 18.61
C SER A 67 9.94 -2.67 17.98
N LEU A 68 9.78 -2.40 16.69
CA LEU A 68 10.43 -1.28 15.99
C LEU A 68 9.75 0.07 16.25
N PHE A 69 8.56 0.07 16.86
CA PHE A 69 7.74 1.25 17.07
C PHE A 69 7.52 1.54 18.56
N MET A 70 7.18 2.79 18.89
CA MET A 70 6.83 3.20 20.26
C MET A 70 5.44 2.70 20.72
N HIS A 71 4.71 2.03 19.84
CA HIS A 71 3.37 1.48 20.08
C HIS A 71 3.33 -0.01 19.72
N ASN A 72 2.39 -0.76 20.29
CA ASN A 72 2.20 -2.19 20.02
C ASN A 72 1.13 -2.47 18.93
N VAL A 73 1.08 -1.65 17.87
CA VAL A 73 0.18 -1.86 16.72
C VAL A 73 1.03 -2.07 15.47
N VAL A 74 0.77 -3.17 14.77
CA VAL A 74 1.48 -3.55 13.54
C VAL A 74 0.56 -3.31 12.34
N LEU A 75 1.05 -2.57 11.35
CA LEU A 75 0.43 -2.49 10.04
C LEU A 75 1.08 -3.54 9.14
N MET A 76 0.32 -4.56 8.77
CA MET A 76 0.78 -5.63 7.88
C MET A 76 0.09 -5.54 6.51
N PRO A 77 0.72 -4.92 5.49
CA PRO A 77 0.25 -4.99 4.11
C PRO A 77 0.18 -6.43 3.60
N LEU A 78 -1.01 -6.83 3.15
CA LEU A 78 -1.25 -8.12 2.55
C LEU A 78 -1.54 -7.93 1.06
N GLY A 79 -0.51 -7.98 0.23
CA GLY A 79 -0.61 -7.74 -1.20
C GLY A 79 0.75 -7.66 -1.89
N ASP A 80 0.71 -7.36 -3.18
CA ASP A 80 1.85 -7.19 -4.09
C ASP A 80 1.32 -6.57 -5.41
N ASP A 81 2.18 -6.43 -6.41
CA ASP A 81 1.81 -6.05 -7.77
C ASP A 81 0.69 -6.94 -8.34
N PHE A 82 -0.39 -6.32 -8.81
CA PHE A 82 -1.52 -6.95 -9.52
C PHE A 82 -2.15 -8.17 -8.79
N ARG A 83 -2.14 -8.19 -7.46
CA ARG A 83 -2.75 -9.27 -6.66
C ARG A 83 -4.26 -9.11 -6.55
N TYR A 84 -4.91 -10.16 -6.04
CA TYR A 84 -6.36 -10.26 -5.87
C TYR A 84 -7.14 -10.22 -7.19
N ASP A 85 -6.51 -10.69 -8.26
CA ASP A 85 -7.04 -10.70 -9.63
C ASP A 85 -7.89 -11.95 -9.93
N HIS A 86 -7.76 -13.01 -9.15
CA HIS A 86 -8.54 -14.24 -9.28
C HIS A 86 -9.42 -14.49 -8.06
N ALA A 87 -10.67 -14.92 -8.26
CA ALA A 87 -11.59 -15.26 -7.17
C ALA A 87 -11.02 -16.33 -6.21
N ILE A 88 -10.33 -17.34 -6.76
CA ILE A 88 -9.72 -18.39 -5.94
C ILE A 88 -8.60 -17.86 -5.03
N GLU A 89 -7.89 -16.79 -5.44
CA GLU A 89 -6.90 -16.16 -4.57
C GLU A 89 -7.56 -15.51 -3.37
N TRP A 90 -8.67 -14.79 -3.59
CA TRP A 90 -9.43 -14.18 -2.49
C TRP A 90 -9.78 -15.22 -1.44
N ASP A 91 -10.33 -16.37 -1.87
CA ASP A 91 -10.70 -17.46 -0.98
C ASP A 91 -9.48 -18.04 -0.25
N GLN A 92 -8.37 -18.25 -0.97
CA GLN A 92 -7.12 -18.77 -0.41
C GLN A 92 -6.55 -17.84 0.66
N GLN A 93 -6.44 -16.54 0.39
CA GLN A 93 -5.89 -15.58 1.35
C GLN A 93 -6.85 -15.42 2.52
N TYR A 94 -8.13 -15.13 2.25
CA TYR A 94 -9.11 -14.84 3.28
C TYR A 94 -9.29 -16.02 4.24
N THR A 95 -9.50 -17.23 3.72
CA THR A 95 -9.81 -18.41 4.56
C THR A 95 -8.65 -18.76 5.46
N ASN A 96 -7.42 -18.80 4.94
CA ASN A 96 -6.24 -19.15 5.73
C ASN A 96 -5.93 -18.11 6.80
N TYR A 97 -5.98 -16.82 6.48
CA TYR A 97 -5.81 -15.76 7.48
C TYR A 97 -6.94 -15.76 8.50
N LYS A 98 -8.18 -16.03 8.10
CA LYS A 98 -9.31 -16.11 9.01
C LYS A 98 -9.12 -17.21 10.06
N ILE A 99 -8.65 -18.39 9.64
CA ILE A 99 -8.34 -19.50 10.57
C ILE A 99 -7.24 -19.09 11.56
N LEU A 100 -6.17 -18.44 11.07
CA LEU A 100 -5.08 -17.94 11.94
C LEU A 100 -5.58 -16.88 12.93
N MET A 101 -6.33 -15.89 12.46
CA MET A 101 -6.90 -14.82 13.29
C MET A 101 -7.84 -15.39 14.35
N ASP A 102 -8.72 -16.32 14.00
CA ASP A 102 -9.66 -16.93 14.94
C ASP A 102 -8.93 -17.77 16.00
N TYR A 103 -7.87 -18.48 15.61
CA TYR A 103 -7.03 -19.22 16.54
C TYR A 103 -6.31 -18.30 17.54
N ILE A 104 -5.72 -17.20 17.06
CA ILE A 104 -5.01 -16.22 17.87
C ILE A 104 -5.99 -15.49 18.81
N ASN A 105 -7.10 -14.97 18.25
CA ASN A 105 -8.05 -14.14 19.00
C ASN A 105 -8.84 -14.94 20.04
N SER A 106 -9.09 -16.24 19.81
CA SER A 106 -9.66 -17.12 20.84
C SER A 106 -8.71 -17.40 22.01
N ARG A 107 -7.43 -17.04 21.87
CA ARG A 107 -6.36 -17.15 22.87
C ARG A 107 -5.73 -15.79 23.16
N LYS A 108 -6.51 -14.71 23.03
CA LYS A 108 -6.04 -13.34 23.18
C LYS A 108 -5.29 -13.10 24.50
N ASP A 109 -5.74 -13.71 25.59
CA ASP A 109 -5.10 -13.57 26.92
C ASP A 109 -3.77 -14.35 27.03
N GLU A 110 -3.64 -15.46 26.31
CA GLU A 110 -2.39 -16.25 26.27
C GLU A 110 -1.33 -15.55 25.42
N TYR A 111 -1.73 -15.03 24.26
CA TYR A 111 -0.81 -14.39 23.31
C TYR A 111 -0.64 -12.88 23.50
N ASN A 112 -1.49 -12.23 24.32
CA ASN A 112 -1.59 -10.77 24.44
C ASN A 112 -1.67 -10.06 23.07
N ALA A 113 -2.38 -10.69 22.12
CA ALA A 113 -2.43 -10.26 20.74
C ALA A 113 -3.86 -10.32 20.20
N GLU A 114 -4.19 -9.37 19.33
CA GLU A 114 -5.41 -9.35 18.54
C GLU A 114 -5.04 -9.06 17.09
N VAL A 115 -5.51 -9.90 16.18
CA VAL A 115 -5.22 -9.79 14.74
C VAL A 115 -6.54 -9.71 14.00
N VAL A 116 -6.69 -8.66 13.18
CA VAL A 116 -7.91 -8.40 12.41
C VAL A 116 -7.53 -7.94 11.00
N PHE A 117 -8.40 -8.20 10.03
CA PHE A 117 -8.38 -7.43 8.80
C PHE A 117 -8.76 -5.98 9.10
N GLY A 118 -8.03 -5.04 8.51
CA GLY A 118 -8.25 -3.62 8.74
C GLY A 118 -7.75 -2.77 7.59
N THR A 119 -8.01 -1.48 7.68
CA THR A 119 -7.57 -0.47 6.71
C THR A 119 -6.45 0.39 7.29
N PRO A 120 -5.70 1.14 6.45
CA PRO A 120 -4.75 2.14 6.96
C PRO A 120 -5.39 3.14 7.93
N LYS A 121 -6.68 3.47 7.73
CA LYS A 121 -7.43 4.35 8.65
C LYS A 121 -7.54 3.74 10.05
N ASP A 122 -7.84 2.44 10.13
CA ASP A 122 -7.96 1.73 11.41
C ASP A 122 -6.61 1.68 12.13
N TYR A 123 -5.52 1.40 11.40
CA TYR A 123 -4.16 1.47 11.94
C TYR A 123 -3.84 2.85 12.54
N PHE A 124 -4.05 3.94 11.78
CA PHE A 124 -3.79 5.30 12.25
C PHE A 124 -4.72 5.75 13.38
N HIS A 125 -5.88 5.12 13.51
CA HIS A 125 -6.79 5.32 14.65
C HIS A 125 -6.25 4.61 15.90
N GLU A 126 -5.80 3.36 15.77
CA GLU A 126 -5.30 2.55 16.88
C GLU A 126 -3.98 3.06 17.45
N ILE A 127 -3.08 3.59 16.64
CA ILE A 127 -1.81 4.16 17.16
C ILE A 127 -2.04 5.43 17.98
N ARG A 128 -3.01 6.27 17.59
CA ARG A 128 -3.35 7.51 18.31
C ARG A 128 -3.98 7.26 19.68
N LYS A 129 -4.53 6.07 19.91
CA LYS A 129 -5.03 5.66 21.24
C LYS A 129 -3.91 5.30 22.22
N ARG A 130 -2.72 5.00 21.71
CA ARG A 130 -1.60 4.43 22.50
C ARG A 130 -0.44 5.39 22.70
N VAL A 131 -0.27 6.33 21.78
CA VAL A 131 0.81 7.31 21.79
C VAL A 131 0.23 8.68 21.46
N GLU A 132 0.46 9.63 22.37
CA GLU A 132 0.05 11.02 22.19
C GLU A 132 1.11 11.81 21.41
N ASP A 133 2.39 11.60 21.74
CA ASP A 133 3.52 12.34 21.19
C ASP A 133 4.37 11.50 20.24
N PHE A 134 4.54 11.98 19.00
CA PHE A 134 5.41 11.39 17.99
C PHE A 134 6.63 12.29 17.75
N PRO A 135 7.80 11.70 17.41
CA PRO A 135 8.97 12.49 17.05
C PRO A 135 8.70 13.37 15.82
N THR A 136 9.29 14.56 15.80
CA THR A 136 9.22 15.45 14.64
C THR A 136 10.40 15.19 13.71
N LEU A 137 10.14 15.20 12.41
CA LEU A 137 11.14 15.04 11.36
C LEU A 137 10.94 16.12 10.29
N LYS A 138 12.04 16.73 9.84
CA LYS A 138 12.06 17.72 8.77
C LYS A 138 13.16 17.35 7.78
N GLY A 139 12.82 17.27 6.50
CA GLY A 139 13.73 16.87 5.42
C GLY A 139 12.96 16.15 4.32
N ASP A 140 13.70 15.52 3.42
CA ASP A 140 13.17 14.59 2.43
C ASP A 140 13.81 13.20 2.59
N PHE A 141 13.46 12.29 1.68
CA PHE A 141 14.02 10.94 1.61
C PHE A 141 14.74 10.71 0.28
N PHE A 142 15.40 11.74 -0.26
CA PHE A 142 16.18 11.64 -1.50
C PHE A 142 17.70 11.67 -1.22
N VAL A 143 18.52 10.91 -1.95
CA VAL A 143 18.16 9.93 -3.00
C VAL A 143 17.93 8.55 -2.38
N TYR A 144 16.82 7.91 -2.73
CA TYR A 144 16.53 6.54 -2.31
C TYR A 144 17.59 5.54 -2.81
N SER A 145 17.92 4.57 -1.97
CA SER A 145 18.71 3.41 -2.35
C SER A 145 18.14 2.14 -1.74
N ASP A 146 18.00 1.10 -2.54
CA ASP A 146 17.72 -0.24 -2.04
C ASP A 146 19.01 -1.09 -2.02
N ILE A 147 18.96 -2.19 -1.27
CA ILE A 147 20.00 -3.24 -1.27
C ILE A 147 19.46 -4.55 -1.85
N PHE A 148 18.19 -4.56 -2.28
CA PHE A 148 17.41 -5.75 -2.61
C PHE A 148 18.01 -6.56 -3.77
N SER A 149 18.45 -5.89 -4.84
CA SER A 149 18.95 -6.57 -6.05
C SER A 149 20.43 -6.95 -6.02
N GLU A 150 21.29 -6.14 -5.38
CA GLU A 150 22.75 -6.29 -5.51
C GLU A 150 23.49 -6.54 -4.17
N GLY A 151 22.79 -6.58 -3.03
CA GLY A 151 23.41 -6.71 -1.71
C GLY A 151 24.30 -5.53 -1.33
N ARG A 152 24.26 -4.45 -2.12
CA ARG A 152 24.96 -3.18 -1.93
C ARG A 152 23.99 -2.04 -2.28
N PRO A 153 24.18 -0.83 -1.74
CA PRO A 153 23.31 0.29 -2.04
C PRO A 153 23.28 0.60 -3.55
N ALA A 154 22.12 0.44 -4.17
CA ALA A 154 21.84 0.89 -5.53
C ALA A 154 21.05 2.19 -5.44
N TYR A 155 21.65 3.32 -5.80
CA TYR A 155 21.00 4.64 -5.73
C TYR A 155 20.12 4.89 -6.95
N TRP A 156 18.86 5.25 -6.71
CA TRP A 156 17.87 5.44 -7.77
C TRP A 156 17.86 6.89 -8.27
N SER A 157 19.02 7.46 -8.62
CA SER A 157 19.10 8.81 -9.20
C SER A 157 18.89 8.82 -10.72
N GLY A 158 19.02 7.68 -11.40
CA GLY A 158 18.92 7.60 -12.86
C GLY A 158 17.56 8.03 -13.42
N TYR A 159 16.46 7.69 -12.72
CA TYR A 159 15.10 8.03 -13.18
C TYR A 159 14.80 9.54 -13.15
N PHE A 160 15.64 10.35 -12.48
CA PHE A 160 15.58 11.80 -12.56
C PHE A 160 15.80 12.31 -13.99
N THR A 161 16.52 11.56 -14.84
CA THR A 161 16.82 11.96 -16.23
C THR A 161 16.23 11.01 -17.28
N THR A 162 15.89 9.76 -16.93
CA THR A 162 15.32 8.79 -17.88
C THR A 162 14.11 9.34 -18.65
N ARG A 163 14.10 9.17 -19.98
CA ARG A 163 13.08 9.68 -20.92
C ARG A 163 12.87 11.21 -20.82
N PRO A 164 13.91 12.02 -21.09
CA PRO A 164 13.89 13.47 -20.85
C PRO A 164 12.87 14.21 -21.71
N TYR A 165 12.60 13.75 -22.94
CA TYR A 165 11.56 14.31 -23.80
C TYR A 165 10.19 14.31 -23.12
N MET A 166 9.81 13.19 -22.48
CA MET A 166 8.53 13.09 -21.78
C MET A 166 8.46 14.00 -20.55
N LYS A 167 9.59 14.24 -19.86
CA LYS A 167 9.65 15.17 -18.72
C LYS A 167 9.49 16.64 -19.14
N ILE A 168 9.99 17.00 -20.33
CA ILE A 168 9.75 18.33 -20.91
C ILE A 168 8.29 18.47 -21.32
N LEU A 169 7.77 17.47 -22.05
CA LEU A 169 6.38 17.44 -22.47
C LEU A 169 5.40 17.56 -21.29
N ASP A 170 5.68 16.89 -20.16
CA ASP A 170 4.92 17.02 -18.91
C ASP A 170 4.80 18.49 -18.46
N ARG A 171 5.92 19.23 -18.44
CA ARG A 171 5.94 20.65 -18.02
C ARG A 171 5.24 21.58 -19.00
N GLU A 172 5.38 21.33 -20.30
CA GLU A 172 4.67 22.10 -21.33
C GLU A 172 3.15 21.85 -21.24
N LEU A 173 2.75 20.60 -21.07
CA LEU A 173 1.35 20.23 -20.91
C LEU A 173 0.75 20.83 -19.62
N GLU A 174 1.48 20.78 -18.51
CA GLU A 174 1.07 21.39 -17.24
C GLU A 174 0.79 22.91 -17.40
N ALA A 175 1.70 23.64 -18.05
CA ALA A 175 1.55 25.07 -18.29
C ALA A 175 0.38 25.40 -19.23
N ASN A 176 0.20 24.60 -20.29
CA ASN A 176 -0.90 24.77 -21.24
C ASN A 176 -2.25 24.45 -20.60
N LEU A 177 -2.35 23.39 -19.80
CA LEU A 177 -3.56 23.01 -19.07
C LEU A 177 -3.98 24.13 -18.12
N ARG A 178 -3.06 24.63 -17.30
CA ARG A 178 -3.35 25.75 -16.39
C ARG A 178 -3.85 26.99 -17.14
N SER A 179 -3.23 27.30 -18.27
CA SER A 179 -3.63 28.45 -19.09
C SER A 179 -5.03 28.26 -19.67
N ALA A 180 -5.34 27.06 -20.17
CA ALA A 180 -6.65 26.71 -20.68
C ALA A 180 -7.73 26.81 -19.58
N GLU A 181 -7.47 26.32 -18.37
CA GLU A 181 -8.40 26.41 -17.24
C GLU A 181 -8.69 27.87 -16.82
N ILE A 182 -7.66 28.72 -16.79
CA ILE A 182 -7.80 30.15 -16.50
C ILE A 182 -8.67 30.82 -17.58
N LEU A 183 -8.33 30.61 -18.86
CA LEU A 183 -9.06 31.19 -19.98
C LEU A 183 -10.52 30.71 -20.02
N TYR A 184 -10.73 29.42 -19.78
CA TYR A 184 -12.05 28.81 -19.68
C TYR A 184 -12.89 29.45 -18.57
N THR A 185 -12.30 29.62 -17.38
CA THR A 185 -12.98 30.23 -16.23
C THR A 185 -13.35 31.68 -16.51
N ILE A 186 -12.47 32.44 -17.15
CA ILE A 186 -12.75 33.82 -17.56
C ILE A 186 -13.89 33.86 -18.58
N ALA A 187 -13.79 33.04 -19.64
CA ALA A 187 -14.81 32.99 -20.69
C ALA A 187 -16.18 32.61 -20.14
N LEU A 188 -16.24 31.61 -19.25
CA LEU A 188 -17.47 31.17 -18.60
C LEU A 188 -18.09 32.28 -17.73
N ASN A 189 -17.28 33.01 -16.97
CA ASN A 189 -17.75 34.12 -16.14
C ASN A 189 -18.26 35.29 -16.98
N VAL A 190 -17.54 35.66 -18.04
CA VAL A 190 -17.97 36.70 -18.98
C VAL A 190 -19.30 36.32 -19.63
N ALA A 191 -19.46 35.06 -20.06
CA ALA A 191 -20.71 34.57 -20.62
C ALA A 191 -21.89 34.66 -19.63
N LYS A 192 -21.68 34.25 -18.38
CA LYS A 192 -22.69 34.35 -17.30
C LYS A 192 -23.13 35.79 -17.03
N GLN A 193 -22.17 36.72 -16.94
CA GLN A 193 -22.46 38.12 -16.67
C GLN A 193 -23.15 38.82 -17.85
N SER A 194 -22.88 38.38 -19.07
CA SER A 194 -23.44 38.97 -20.30
C SER A 194 -24.91 38.61 -20.53
N GLY A 195 -25.56 37.84 -19.65
CA GLY A 195 -26.96 37.41 -19.79
C GLY A 195 -27.23 36.54 -21.03
N LYS A 196 -26.19 36.03 -21.70
CA LYS A 196 -26.33 35.09 -22.81
C LYS A 196 -26.71 33.72 -22.24
N ASP A 197 -27.78 33.13 -22.74
CA ASP A 197 -28.26 31.80 -22.31
C ASP A 197 -27.11 30.78 -22.28
N LEU A 198 -26.74 30.34 -21.07
CA LEU A 198 -25.68 29.35 -20.87
C LEU A 198 -26.00 28.01 -21.53
N CYS A 199 -27.26 27.76 -21.88
CA CYS A 199 -27.71 26.53 -22.51
C CYS A 199 -26.95 26.24 -23.82
N CYS A 200 -26.70 27.27 -24.64
CA CYS A 200 -26.01 27.10 -25.93
C CYS A 200 -24.48 26.98 -25.78
N MET A 201 -23.89 27.61 -24.74
CA MET A 201 -22.44 27.55 -24.49
C MET A 201 -22.01 26.29 -23.71
N LYS A 202 -22.85 25.75 -22.83
CA LYS A 202 -22.55 24.47 -22.13
C LYS A 202 -22.33 23.32 -23.12
N HIS A 203 -23.13 23.24 -24.18
CA HIS A 203 -23.05 22.13 -25.14
C HIS A 203 -21.78 22.15 -26.02
N ILE A 204 -21.18 23.33 -26.22
CA ILE A 204 -19.90 23.48 -26.95
C ILE A 204 -18.71 23.15 -26.04
N LEU A 205 -18.83 23.46 -24.75
CA LEU A 205 -17.74 23.36 -23.78
C LEU A 205 -17.65 21.97 -23.12
N GLU A 206 -18.76 21.26 -22.93
CA GLU A 206 -18.75 19.87 -22.43
C GLU A 206 -18.10 18.90 -23.44
N LYS A 207 -18.23 19.13 -24.74
CA LYS A 207 -17.61 18.30 -25.80
C LYS A 207 -16.09 18.41 -25.91
N THR A 208 -15.46 19.41 -25.28
CA THR A 208 -14.00 19.59 -25.32
C THR A 208 -13.29 18.97 -24.11
N GLY A 209 -14.03 18.45 -23.12
CA GLY A 209 -13.49 17.76 -21.95
C GLY A 209 -13.58 16.23 -21.97
N GLU A 210 -14.17 15.62 -23.02
CA GLU A 210 -14.32 14.16 -23.18
C GLU A 210 -13.39 13.55 -24.24
N GLY A 211 -12.37 14.29 -24.71
CA GLY A 211 -11.40 13.85 -25.70
C GLY A 211 -10.10 13.33 -25.10
#